data_AF-A0A5C4S6M9-F1
#
_entry.id   AF-A0A5C4S6M9-F1
#
_cell.length_a   1.000
_cell.length_b   1.000
_cell.length_c   1.000
_cell.angle_alpha   90.00
_cell.angle_beta   90.00
_cell.angle_gamma   90.00
#
_symmetry.space_group_name_H-M   'P 1'
#
loop_
_entity.id
_entity.type
_entity.pdbx_description
1 polymer ?
#
loop_
_entity_poly.entity_id
_entity_poly.type
_entity_poly.pdbx_seq_one_letter_code
_entity_poly.pdbx_strand_id
1 'polypeptide(L)'
;MKKVAIVFPAFATLIFAGFIQPIDTMLFDETMDVVTIALLLAWSAPALPAVLVILRIALPRPASPALIWPVAIAVFLAGLFLTFASTVLSSPHSTLLSLTHGGALSLAGASSVLCLAIGRIGSNGVRLALSGMALSAAAAAWSLLAVPSVVFQAKRISAGYPLCISHHGPSLDVSSIWDLRGFDFYTTDSGYKSTSGWYFHGILIVDGNDGRQYFNWSPRRFRFDRVEHPERFIASLRNLCEPSSAFWSEL
;
A
#
# COMPACT_ATOMS: atom_id res chain seq x y z
N MET A 1 -25.36 -18.50 -5.51
CA MET A 1 -23.95 -18.74 -5.90
C MET A 1 -23.44 -17.80 -6.99
N LYS A 2 -24.20 -17.50 -8.07
CA LYS A 2 -23.73 -16.63 -9.18
C LYS A 2 -23.18 -15.26 -8.75
N LYS A 3 -23.82 -14.56 -7.79
CA LYS A 3 -23.33 -13.25 -7.28
C LYS A 3 -21.99 -13.35 -6.52
N VAL A 4 -21.81 -14.42 -5.74
CA VAL A 4 -20.56 -14.71 -5.00
C VAL A 4 -19.40 -14.98 -5.96
N ALA A 5 -19.68 -15.62 -7.11
CA ALA A 5 -18.67 -15.95 -8.10
C ALA A 5 -18.06 -14.72 -8.83
N ILE A 6 -18.67 -13.54 -8.73
CA ILE A 6 -18.19 -12.31 -9.38
C ILE A 6 -17.58 -11.36 -8.36
N VAL A 7 -18.21 -11.22 -7.18
CA VAL A 7 -17.80 -10.22 -6.18
C VAL A 7 -16.44 -10.54 -5.56
N PHE A 8 -16.18 -11.82 -5.20
CA PHE A 8 -14.91 -12.19 -4.57
C PHE A 8 -13.71 -12.04 -5.52
N PRO A 9 -13.78 -12.45 -6.81
CA PRO A 9 -12.71 -12.15 -7.76
C PRO A 9 -12.46 -10.65 -7.93
N ALA A 10 -13.52 -9.83 -8.06
CA ALA A 10 -13.37 -8.39 -8.19
C ALA A 10 -12.64 -7.77 -6.99
N PHE A 11 -13.01 -8.15 -5.76
CA PHE A 11 -12.31 -7.73 -4.56
C PHE A 11 -10.87 -8.22 -4.53
N ALA A 12 -10.62 -9.49 -4.88
CA ALA A 12 -9.27 -10.05 -4.90
C ALA A 12 -8.34 -9.34 -5.90
N THR A 13 -8.83 -9.05 -7.10
CA THR A 13 -8.09 -8.27 -8.11
C THR A 13 -7.79 -6.87 -7.61
N LEU A 14 -8.77 -6.20 -6.99
CA LEU A 14 -8.58 -4.85 -6.47
C LEU A 14 -7.55 -4.84 -5.34
N ILE A 15 -7.63 -5.80 -4.41
CA ILE A 15 -6.66 -5.97 -3.32
C ILE A 15 -5.26 -6.21 -3.90
N PHE A 16 -5.10 -7.13 -4.85
CA PHE A 16 -3.81 -7.35 -5.48
C PHE A 16 -3.24 -6.06 -6.09
N ALA A 17 -4.01 -5.36 -6.91
CA ALA A 17 -3.56 -4.13 -7.58
C ALA A 17 -3.24 -2.99 -6.59
N GLY A 18 -4.00 -2.85 -5.51
CA GLY A 18 -3.83 -1.76 -4.54
C GLY A 18 -2.73 -1.97 -3.51
N PHE A 19 -2.27 -3.22 -3.33
CA PHE A 19 -1.32 -3.59 -2.28
C PHE A 19 0.00 -4.20 -2.79
N ILE A 20 0.06 -4.72 -4.02
CA ILE A 20 1.31 -5.30 -4.56
C ILE A 20 2.43 -4.25 -4.56
N GLN A 21 3.61 -4.59 -4.09
CA GLN A 21 4.76 -3.69 -4.05
C GLN A 21 5.79 -4.11 -5.12
N PRO A 22 6.60 -3.20 -5.68
CA PRO A 22 7.76 -3.57 -6.46
C PRO A 22 8.66 -4.51 -5.63
N ILE A 23 9.24 -5.52 -6.27
CA ILE A 23 10.19 -6.40 -5.58
C ILE A 23 11.57 -5.74 -5.65
N ASP A 24 12.17 -5.44 -4.49
CA ASP A 24 13.56 -5.02 -4.45
C ASP A 24 14.44 -6.26 -4.62
N THR A 25 14.95 -6.45 -5.83
CA THR A 25 15.76 -7.61 -6.19
C THR A 25 17.09 -7.68 -5.42
N MET A 26 17.55 -6.56 -4.84
CA MET A 26 18.80 -6.54 -4.05
C MET A 26 18.66 -7.29 -2.72
N LEU A 27 17.44 -7.46 -2.19
CA LEU A 27 17.18 -8.25 -0.97
C LEU A 27 17.26 -9.77 -1.19
N PHE A 28 17.44 -10.23 -2.43
CA PHE A 28 17.35 -11.65 -2.83
C PHE A 28 18.64 -12.22 -3.43
N ASP A 29 19.75 -11.49 -3.36
CA ASP A 29 21.02 -11.94 -3.91
C ASP A 29 21.77 -12.83 -2.89
N GLU A 30 22.11 -14.03 -3.36
CA GLU A 30 23.09 -15.01 -2.82
C GLU A 30 22.63 -16.22 -1.99
N THR A 31 21.61 -16.21 -1.11
CA THR A 31 21.08 -17.47 -0.52
C THR A 31 19.64 -17.39 -0.04
N MET A 32 18.79 -18.36 -0.41
CA MET A 32 17.45 -18.51 0.16
C MET A 32 17.52 -19.04 1.60
N ASP A 33 17.69 -18.16 2.57
CA ASP A 33 17.55 -18.49 3.98
C ASP A 33 16.09 -18.36 4.46
N VAL A 34 15.85 -18.67 5.73
CA VAL A 34 14.51 -18.61 6.34
C VAL A 34 13.94 -17.18 6.32
N VAL A 35 14.80 -16.16 6.44
CA VAL A 35 14.41 -14.76 6.43
C VAL A 35 13.98 -14.36 5.01
N THR A 36 14.75 -14.73 3.99
CA THR A 36 14.41 -14.50 2.58
C THR A 36 13.07 -15.14 2.21
N ILE A 37 12.82 -16.38 2.66
CA ILE A 37 11.53 -17.06 2.44
C ILE A 37 10.39 -16.31 3.13
N ALA A 38 10.58 -15.89 4.39
CA ALA A 38 9.56 -15.15 5.13
C ALA A 38 9.24 -13.80 4.45
N LEU A 39 10.26 -13.10 3.93
CA LEU A 39 10.09 -11.85 3.19
C LEU A 39 9.32 -12.07 1.88
N LEU A 40 9.62 -13.12 1.12
CA LEU A 40 8.86 -13.47 -0.10
C LEU A 40 7.40 -13.82 0.20
N LEU A 41 7.15 -14.54 1.29
CA LEU A 41 5.79 -14.86 1.73
C LEU A 41 5.02 -13.60 2.12
N ALA A 42 5.68 -12.67 2.82
CA ALA A 42 5.09 -11.37 3.16
C ALA A 42 4.82 -10.53 1.91
N TRP A 43 5.78 -10.45 0.98
CA TRP A 43 5.66 -9.72 -0.29
C TRP A 43 4.54 -10.28 -1.18
N SER A 44 4.36 -11.60 -1.21
CA SER A 44 3.31 -12.27 -2.00
C SER A 44 1.94 -12.26 -1.33
N ALA A 45 1.80 -11.76 -0.09
CA ALA A 45 0.53 -11.72 0.63
C ALA A 45 -0.63 -11.04 -0.15
N PRO A 46 -0.43 -9.96 -0.93
CA PRO A 46 -1.48 -9.37 -1.76
C PRO A 46 -2.07 -10.32 -2.82
N ALA A 47 -1.35 -11.36 -3.23
CA ALA A 47 -1.82 -12.35 -4.20
C ALA A 47 -2.68 -13.46 -3.55
N LEU A 48 -2.58 -13.65 -2.23
CA LEU A 48 -3.28 -14.70 -1.51
C LEU A 48 -4.81 -14.68 -1.74
N PRO A 49 -5.51 -13.52 -1.70
CA PRO A 49 -6.94 -13.49 -1.99
C PRO A 49 -7.31 -14.03 -3.37
N ALA A 50 -6.54 -13.68 -4.40
CA ALA A 50 -6.79 -14.15 -5.76
C ALA A 50 -6.61 -15.66 -5.85
N VAL A 51 -5.51 -16.19 -5.31
CA VAL A 51 -5.21 -17.63 -5.28
C VAL A 51 -6.32 -18.40 -4.58
N LEU A 52 -6.75 -17.97 -3.39
CA LEU A 52 -7.75 -18.68 -2.60
C LEU A 52 -9.16 -18.60 -3.20
N VAL A 53 -9.51 -17.48 -3.82
CA VAL A 53 -10.79 -17.34 -4.54
C VAL A 53 -10.81 -18.24 -5.78
N ILE A 54 -9.72 -18.26 -6.57
CA ILE A 54 -9.59 -19.17 -7.72
C ILE A 54 -9.67 -20.62 -7.26
N LEU A 55 -8.93 -20.98 -6.21
CA LEU A 55 -8.97 -22.31 -5.61
C LEU A 55 -10.39 -22.67 -5.16
N ARG A 56 -11.11 -21.76 -4.50
CA ARG A 56 -12.51 -21.99 -4.12
C ARG A 56 -13.38 -22.28 -5.34
N ILE A 57 -13.22 -21.55 -6.44
CA ILE A 57 -14.00 -21.76 -7.67
C ILE A 57 -13.69 -23.13 -8.29
N ALA A 58 -12.42 -23.54 -8.28
CA ALA A 58 -11.96 -24.81 -8.82
C ALA A 58 -12.35 -26.03 -7.96
N LEU A 59 -12.46 -25.87 -6.64
CA LEU A 59 -12.78 -26.97 -5.73
C LEU A 59 -14.25 -27.41 -5.85
N PRO A 60 -14.52 -28.70 -6.16
CA PRO A 60 -15.89 -29.20 -6.31
C PRO A 60 -16.64 -29.28 -4.97
N ARG A 61 -15.90 -29.42 -3.87
CA ARG A 61 -16.45 -29.48 -2.50
C ARG A 61 -15.83 -28.37 -1.64
N PRO A 62 -16.64 -27.58 -0.92
CA PRO A 62 -16.11 -26.60 0.02
C PRO A 62 -15.28 -27.29 1.12
N ALA A 63 -14.26 -26.59 1.59
CA ALA A 63 -13.43 -27.04 2.69
C ALA A 63 -14.23 -27.20 4.00
N SER A 64 -13.73 -28.04 4.92
CA SER A 64 -14.38 -28.28 6.21
C SER A 64 -14.32 -27.01 7.08
N PRO A 65 -15.46 -26.52 7.62
CA PRO A 65 -15.47 -25.38 8.54
C PRO A 65 -14.56 -25.59 9.76
N ALA A 66 -14.48 -26.81 10.28
CA ALA A 66 -13.66 -27.15 11.46
C ALA A 66 -12.16 -26.88 11.23
N LEU A 67 -11.68 -27.00 9.99
CA LEU A 67 -10.31 -26.68 9.62
C LEU A 67 -10.14 -25.20 9.26
N ILE A 68 -11.09 -24.65 8.49
CA ILE A 68 -10.95 -23.31 7.92
C ILE A 68 -11.04 -22.20 8.96
N TRP A 69 -11.84 -22.36 10.01
CA TRP A 69 -11.93 -21.35 11.08
C TRP A 69 -10.60 -21.15 11.83
N PRO A 70 -9.95 -22.20 12.37
CA PRO A 70 -8.63 -22.06 12.98
C PRO A 70 -7.59 -21.46 12.03
N VAL A 71 -7.57 -21.87 10.75
CA VAL A 71 -6.61 -21.33 9.77
C VAL A 71 -6.87 -19.86 9.50
N ALA A 72 -8.12 -19.43 9.34
CA ALA A 72 -8.45 -18.02 9.12
C ALA A 72 -8.02 -17.15 10.31
N ILE A 73 -8.25 -17.64 11.55
CA ILE A 73 -7.82 -16.97 12.77
C ILE A 73 -6.29 -16.89 12.84
N ALA A 74 -5.59 -18.00 12.54
CA ALA A 74 -4.13 -18.03 12.55
C ALA A 74 -3.54 -17.05 11.53
N VAL A 75 -4.07 -17.02 10.30
CA VAL A 75 -3.65 -16.06 9.25
C VAL A 75 -3.88 -14.62 9.70
N PHE A 76 -5.04 -14.33 10.29
CA PHE A 76 -5.34 -13.00 10.81
C PHE A 76 -4.35 -12.57 11.90
N LEU A 77 -4.13 -13.42 12.91
CA LEU A 77 -3.25 -13.11 14.03
C LEU A 77 -1.78 -13.01 13.62
N ALA A 78 -1.32 -13.89 12.73
CA ALA A 78 0.03 -13.83 12.20
C ALA A 78 0.27 -12.54 11.41
N GLY A 79 -0.66 -12.16 10.53
CA GLY A 79 -0.57 -10.90 9.78
C GLY A 79 -0.57 -9.67 10.69
N LEU A 80 -1.44 -9.64 11.71
CA LEU A 80 -1.45 -8.57 12.70
C LEU A 80 -0.14 -8.52 13.49
N PHE A 81 0.38 -9.66 13.93
CA PHE A 81 1.65 -9.74 14.64
C PHE A 81 2.81 -9.17 13.81
N LEU A 82 2.90 -9.56 12.53
CA LEU A 82 3.91 -9.01 11.61
C LEU A 82 3.73 -7.50 11.41
N THR A 83 2.48 -7.04 11.29
CA THR A 83 2.17 -5.61 11.18
C THR A 83 2.63 -4.86 12.42
N PHE A 84 2.31 -5.35 13.62
CA PHE A 84 2.73 -4.72 14.87
C PHE A 84 4.25 -4.73 15.01
N ALA A 85 4.92 -5.85 14.72
CA ALA A 85 6.37 -5.93 14.74
C ALA A 85 7.03 -4.91 13.79
N SER A 86 6.49 -4.75 12.58
CA SER A 86 6.93 -3.74 11.62
C SER A 86 6.67 -2.31 12.12
N THR A 87 5.52 -2.05 12.75
CA THR A 87 5.18 -0.71 13.24
C THR A 87 6.04 -0.25 14.42
N VAL A 88 6.54 -1.17 15.25
CA VAL A 88 7.49 -0.85 16.34
C VAL A 88 8.79 -0.25 15.79
N LEU A 89 9.16 -0.61 14.56
CA LEU A 89 10.34 -0.12 13.85
C LEU A 89 10.04 1.11 12.98
N SER A 90 8.78 1.51 12.86
CA SER A 90 8.33 2.61 11.99
C SER A 90 8.13 3.91 12.76
N SER A 91 8.10 5.04 12.04
CA SER A 91 7.78 6.35 12.64
C SER A 91 6.34 6.40 13.23
N PRO A 92 6.09 7.20 14.31
CA PRO A 92 4.76 7.35 14.90
C PRO A 92 3.67 7.90 13.96
N HIS A 93 4.05 8.66 12.92
CA HIS A 93 3.10 9.28 11.99
C HIS A 93 2.80 8.39 10.78
N SER A 94 3.70 7.48 10.41
CA SER A 94 3.44 6.42 9.44
C SER A 94 2.73 5.21 10.07
N THR A 95 2.73 5.08 11.40
CA THR A 95 2.09 3.97 12.13
C THR A 95 0.65 3.74 11.70
N LEU A 96 -0.17 4.80 11.56
CA LEU A 96 -1.58 4.62 11.17
C LEU A 96 -1.71 4.02 9.77
N LEU A 97 -0.89 4.46 8.82
CA LEU A 97 -0.94 3.99 7.45
C LEU A 97 -0.40 2.56 7.34
N SER A 98 0.71 2.25 8.04
CA SER A 98 1.25 0.89 8.16
C SER A 98 0.26 -0.08 8.83
N LEU A 99 -0.42 0.34 9.90
CA LEU A 99 -1.48 -0.45 10.55
C LEU A 99 -2.68 -0.67 9.63
N THR A 100 -3.07 0.37 8.87
CA THR A 100 -4.15 0.26 7.88
C THR A 100 -3.76 -0.72 6.77
N HIS A 101 -2.54 -0.63 6.27
CA HIS A 101 -2.00 -1.51 5.22
C HIS A 101 -1.97 -2.96 5.70
N GLY A 102 -1.23 -3.26 6.76
CA GLY A 102 -1.07 -4.61 7.28
C GLY A 102 -2.37 -5.20 7.86
N GLY A 103 -3.19 -4.38 8.50
CA GLY A 103 -4.52 -4.77 8.99
C GLY A 103 -5.47 -5.15 7.87
N ALA A 104 -5.50 -4.37 6.78
CA ALA A 104 -6.31 -4.67 5.60
C ALA A 104 -5.85 -5.96 4.90
N LEU A 105 -4.53 -6.20 4.77
CA LEU A 105 -4.01 -7.45 4.21
C LEU A 105 -4.31 -8.66 5.11
N SER A 106 -4.17 -8.51 6.42
CA SER A 106 -4.50 -9.58 7.39
C SER A 106 -5.97 -9.97 7.30
N LEU A 107 -6.85 -8.97 7.20
CA LEU A 107 -8.29 -9.16 7.02
C LEU A 107 -8.60 -9.81 5.67
N ALA A 108 -7.91 -9.41 4.59
CA ALA A 108 -8.07 -9.97 3.26
C ALA A 108 -7.68 -11.46 3.24
N GLY A 109 -6.52 -11.80 3.80
CA GLY A 109 -6.05 -13.18 3.89
C GLY A 109 -7.01 -14.07 4.66
N ALA A 110 -7.40 -13.67 5.88
CA ALA A 110 -8.33 -14.42 6.71
C ALA A 110 -9.71 -14.61 6.04
N SER A 111 -10.22 -13.54 5.43
CA SER A 111 -11.52 -13.58 4.72
C SER A 111 -11.47 -14.47 3.48
N SER A 112 -10.34 -14.49 2.78
CA SER A 112 -10.12 -15.35 1.62
C SER A 112 -9.99 -16.83 2.01
N VAL A 113 -9.39 -17.12 3.16
CA VAL A 113 -9.41 -18.47 3.75
C VAL A 113 -10.84 -18.90 4.07
N LEU A 114 -11.66 -18.03 4.68
CA LEU A 114 -13.08 -18.31 4.92
C LEU A 114 -13.85 -18.59 3.61
N CYS A 115 -13.44 -17.98 2.50
CA CYS A 115 -14.06 -18.23 1.19
C CYS A 115 -14.00 -19.70 0.79
N LEU A 116 -12.94 -20.43 1.16
CA LEU A 116 -12.77 -21.85 0.86
C LEU A 116 -13.91 -22.73 1.42
N ALA A 117 -14.54 -22.32 2.52
CA ALA A 117 -15.62 -23.05 3.17
C ALA A 117 -17.04 -22.54 2.78
N ILE A 118 -17.16 -21.56 1.88
CA ILE A 118 -18.47 -21.06 1.41
C ILE A 118 -19.29 -22.23 0.83
N GLY A 119 -20.51 -22.40 1.32
CA GLY A 119 -21.38 -23.54 1.01
C GLY A 119 -21.44 -24.59 2.12
N ARG A 120 -20.55 -24.51 3.12
CA ARG A 120 -20.59 -25.29 4.36
C ARG A 120 -20.62 -24.42 5.63
N ILE A 121 -20.24 -23.16 5.53
CA ILE A 121 -20.41 -22.18 6.62
C ILE A 121 -21.80 -21.52 6.54
N GLY A 122 -22.34 -21.15 7.71
CA GLY A 122 -23.60 -20.43 7.80
C GLY A 122 -23.54 -18.99 7.24
N SER A 123 -24.70 -18.33 7.16
CA SER A 123 -24.85 -16.98 6.61
C SER A 123 -23.92 -15.94 7.26
N ASN A 124 -23.71 -16.03 8.57
CA ASN A 124 -22.81 -15.15 9.31
C ASN A 124 -21.34 -15.31 8.87
N GLY A 125 -20.89 -16.55 8.62
CA GLY A 125 -19.54 -16.80 8.12
C GLY A 125 -19.32 -16.25 6.72
N VAL A 126 -20.33 -16.37 5.84
CA VAL A 126 -20.29 -15.77 4.49
C VAL A 126 -20.26 -14.24 4.57
N ARG A 127 -21.08 -13.64 5.45
CA ARG A 127 -21.08 -12.19 5.68
C ARG A 127 -19.73 -11.71 6.20
N LEU A 128 -19.11 -12.43 7.13
CA LEU A 128 -17.80 -12.08 7.66
C LEU A 128 -16.72 -12.08 6.56
N ALA A 129 -16.68 -13.14 5.74
CA ALA A 129 -15.75 -13.23 4.61
C ALA A 129 -15.98 -12.09 3.60
N LEU A 130 -17.26 -11.79 3.30
CA LEU A 130 -17.60 -10.72 2.36
C LEU A 130 -17.22 -9.34 2.91
N SER A 131 -17.56 -9.04 4.16
CA SER A 131 -17.27 -7.76 4.81
C SER A 131 -15.77 -7.53 4.92
N GLY A 132 -15.00 -8.56 5.30
CA GLY A 132 -13.56 -8.43 5.39
C GLY A 132 -12.90 -8.16 4.03
N MET A 133 -13.28 -8.93 3.00
CA MET A 133 -12.84 -8.66 1.62
C MET A 133 -13.26 -7.28 1.13
N ALA A 134 -14.48 -6.83 1.43
CA ALA A 134 -14.98 -5.53 1.01
C ALA A 134 -14.22 -4.37 1.68
N LEU A 135 -13.91 -4.48 2.98
CA LEU A 135 -13.12 -3.48 3.70
C LEU A 135 -11.68 -3.41 3.16
N SER A 136 -11.04 -4.56 2.93
CA SER A 136 -9.71 -4.60 2.31
C SER A 136 -9.72 -4.05 0.90
N ALA A 137 -10.75 -4.37 0.11
CA ALA A 137 -10.94 -3.83 -1.24
C ALA A 137 -11.17 -2.31 -1.22
N ALA A 138 -11.87 -1.76 -0.22
CA ALA A 138 -12.03 -0.32 -0.07
C ALA A 138 -10.70 0.37 0.26
N ALA A 139 -9.86 -0.23 1.11
CA ALA A 139 -8.50 0.26 1.36
C ALA A 139 -7.64 0.23 0.09
N ALA A 140 -7.73 -0.84 -0.71
CA ALA A 140 -7.05 -0.95 -1.99
C ALA A 140 -7.55 0.11 -3.01
N ALA A 141 -8.86 0.34 -3.08
CA ALA A 141 -9.44 1.39 -3.91
C ALA A 141 -8.90 2.77 -3.52
N TRP A 142 -8.86 3.06 -2.21
CA TRP A 142 -8.27 4.29 -1.69
C TRP A 142 -6.80 4.43 -2.11
N SER A 143 -6.00 3.36 -1.99
CA SER A 143 -4.61 3.34 -2.46
C SER A 143 -4.48 3.67 -3.95
N LEU A 144 -5.30 3.03 -4.80
CA LEU A 144 -5.29 3.25 -6.25
C LEU A 144 -5.78 4.65 -6.64
N LEU A 145 -6.76 5.20 -5.93
CA LEU A 145 -7.27 6.56 -6.17
C LEU A 145 -6.23 7.65 -5.88
N ALA A 146 -5.19 7.36 -5.08
CA ALA A 146 -4.10 8.29 -4.84
C ALA A 146 -3.39 8.67 -6.15
N VAL A 147 -3.19 7.70 -7.06
CA VAL A 147 -2.50 7.90 -8.34
C VAL A 147 -3.11 9.04 -9.17
N PRO A 148 -4.39 8.98 -9.59
CA PRO A 148 -4.99 10.07 -10.36
C PRO A 148 -5.06 11.38 -9.57
N SER A 149 -5.19 11.33 -8.24
CA SER A 149 -5.20 12.54 -7.40
C SER A 149 -3.85 13.25 -7.40
N VAL A 150 -2.75 12.50 -7.23
CA VAL A 150 -1.38 12.99 -7.29
C VAL A 150 -1.11 13.59 -8.67
N VAL A 151 -1.42 12.85 -9.74
CA VAL A 151 -1.23 13.32 -11.12
C VAL A 151 -2.00 14.61 -11.40
N PHE A 152 -3.30 14.65 -11.07
CA PHE A 152 -4.13 15.82 -11.31
C PHE A 152 -3.61 17.04 -10.57
N GLN A 153 -3.21 16.90 -9.31
CA GLN A 153 -2.75 18.01 -8.51
C GLN A 153 -1.35 18.47 -8.88
N ALA A 154 -0.43 17.55 -9.19
CA ALA A 154 0.89 17.91 -9.66
C ALA A 154 0.81 18.71 -10.98
N LYS A 155 -0.06 18.29 -11.92
CA LYS A 155 -0.33 19.07 -13.15
C LYS A 155 -0.94 20.44 -12.85
N ARG A 156 -1.90 20.51 -11.93
CA ARG A 156 -2.55 21.78 -11.57
C ARG A 156 -1.59 22.75 -10.87
N ILE A 157 -0.76 22.25 -9.96
CA ILE A 157 0.19 23.06 -9.17
C ILE A 157 1.35 23.52 -10.05
N SER A 158 1.89 22.62 -10.89
CA SER A 158 2.98 22.97 -11.80
C SER A 158 2.57 23.96 -12.86
N ALA A 159 1.30 24.00 -13.29
CA ALA A 159 0.79 24.96 -14.26
C ALA A 159 1.67 25.09 -15.54
N GLY A 160 2.29 23.98 -15.96
CA GLY A 160 3.18 23.92 -17.13
C GLY A 160 4.67 24.08 -16.83
N TYR A 161 5.06 24.44 -15.60
CA TYR A 161 6.45 24.47 -15.18
C TYR A 161 7.04 23.04 -15.02
N PRO A 162 8.37 22.86 -15.20
CA PRO A 162 9.05 21.62 -14.90
C PRO A 162 8.75 21.14 -13.47
N LEU A 163 8.57 19.83 -13.31
CA LEU A 163 8.28 19.23 -12.02
C LEU A 163 9.01 17.90 -11.84
N CYS A 164 9.14 17.47 -10.59
CA CYS A 164 9.48 16.08 -10.27
C CYS A 164 8.74 15.64 -9.01
N ILE A 165 8.50 14.34 -8.90
CA ILE A 165 7.90 13.71 -7.71
C ILE A 165 8.87 12.66 -7.19
N SER A 166 9.13 12.65 -5.88
CA SER A 166 10.01 11.67 -5.25
C SER A 166 9.50 11.30 -3.86
N HIS A 167 9.93 10.15 -3.34
CA HIS A 167 9.80 9.83 -1.92
C HIS A 167 10.72 10.73 -1.10
N HIS A 168 10.36 10.94 0.17
CA HIS A 168 11.26 11.66 1.09
C HIS A 168 12.07 10.66 1.91
N GLY A 169 13.31 10.43 1.47
CA GLY A 169 14.25 9.52 2.12
C GLY A 169 15.23 8.92 1.10
N PRO A 170 16.13 8.02 1.53
CA PRO A 170 16.96 7.22 0.62
C PRO A 170 16.15 6.16 -0.15
N SER A 171 14.83 6.12 0.05
CA SER A 171 13.91 5.16 -0.56
C SER A 171 13.58 5.56 -2.00
N LEU A 172 13.86 4.62 -2.91
CA LEU A 172 13.37 4.40 -4.27
C LEU A 172 12.82 5.63 -5.01
N ASP A 173 13.51 6.00 -6.09
CA ASP A 173 13.01 6.93 -7.09
C ASP A 173 11.60 6.52 -7.54
N VAL A 174 10.72 7.50 -7.74
CA VAL A 174 9.44 7.27 -8.40
C VAL A 174 9.77 6.96 -9.87
N SER A 175 9.75 5.68 -10.20
CA SER A 175 10.15 5.13 -11.50
C SER A 175 8.95 4.75 -12.35
N SER A 176 7.78 4.61 -11.72
CA SER A 176 6.53 4.30 -12.38
C SER A 176 5.36 5.06 -11.77
N ILE A 177 4.32 5.29 -12.57
CA ILE A 177 3.04 5.82 -12.07
C ILE A 177 2.41 4.95 -10.96
N TRP A 178 2.76 3.67 -10.90
CA TRP A 178 2.30 2.75 -9.86
C TRP A 178 2.88 3.05 -8.48
N ASP A 179 4.05 3.68 -8.43
CA ASP A 179 4.71 4.07 -7.18
C ASP A 179 3.95 5.22 -6.49
N LEU A 180 2.99 5.86 -7.18
CA LEU A 180 2.12 6.93 -6.65
C LEU A 180 0.87 6.41 -5.90
N ARG A 181 0.73 5.09 -5.73
CA ARG A 181 -0.37 4.50 -4.96
C ARG A 181 -0.26 4.85 -3.49
N GLY A 182 -1.38 4.96 -2.78
CA GLY A 182 -1.40 5.43 -1.39
C GLY A 182 -0.59 4.55 -0.41
N PHE A 183 -0.52 3.23 -0.64
CA PHE A 183 0.30 2.31 0.15
C PHE A 183 1.73 2.09 -0.39
N ASP A 184 2.16 2.91 -1.34
CA ASP A 184 3.51 2.88 -1.95
C ASP A 184 4.15 4.27 -1.76
N PHE A 185 3.36 5.31 -2.03
CA PHE A 185 3.69 6.72 -1.92
C PHE A 185 3.63 7.29 -0.49
N TYR A 186 4.34 6.63 0.44
CA TYR A 186 4.58 7.11 1.78
C TYR A 186 5.90 6.58 2.35
N THR A 187 6.50 7.31 3.29
CA THR A 187 7.68 6.83 4.01
C THR A 187 7.31 6.18 5.34
N THR A 188 7.98 5.07 5.67
CA THR A 188 7.98 4.46 7.01
C THR A 188 9.15 4.94 7.87
N ASP A 189 10.11 5.65 7.28
CA ASP A 189 11.36 6.05 7.93
C ASP A 189 11.11 7.00 9.10
N SER A 190 11.78 6.73 10.23
CA SER A 190 11.72 7.55 11.43
C SER A 190 12.71 8.73 11.36
N GLY A 191 12.25 9.93 11.74
CA GLY A 191 13.02 11.19 11.76
C GLY A 191 12.66 12.10 10.58
N TYR A 192 12.66 13.44 10.64
CA TYR A 192 13.60 14.29 11.35
C TYR A 192 13.08 15.75 11.46
N LYS A 193 12.82 16.24 12.67
CA LYS A 193 12.88 17.68 13.03
C LYS A 193 13.08 17.86 14.54
N SER A 194 13.73 18.96 14.94
CA SER A 194 14.25 19.15 16.31
C SER A 194 13.17 19.29 17.40
N THR A 195 11.92 19.62 17.08
CA THR A 195 10.88 19.85 18.10
C THR A 195 9.40 19.62 17.70
N SER A 196 9.04 19.30 16.44
CA SER A 196 7.65 18.93 16.08
C SER A 196 7.58 17.97 14.88
N GLY A 197 6.76 16.92 15.00
CA GLY A 197 6.72 15.76 14.10
C GLY A 197 6.02 16.02 12.75
N TRP A 198 6.70 16.71 11.83
CA TRP A 198 6.30 16.77 10.43
C TRP A 198 7.08 15.75 9.62
N TYR A 199 6.36 14.88 8.92
CA TYR A 199 6.91 13.85 8.04
C TYR A 199 6.44 14.08 6.60
N PHE A 200 7.37 13.90 5.67
CA PHE A 200 7.10 14.02 4.26
C PHE A 200 6.78 12.64 3.70
N HIS A 201 5.63 12.48 3.05
CA HIS A 201 5.21 11.16 2.53
C HIS A 201 5.74 10.99 1.11
N GLY A 202 5.44 11.97 0.26
CA GLY A 202 6.00 12.16 -1.05
C GLY A 202 6.12 13.65 -1.34
N ILE A 203 7.15 14.03 -2.08
CA ILE A 203 7.48 15.42 -2.38
C ILE A 203 7.22 15.69 -3.84
N LEU A 204 6.49 16.78 -4.10
CA LEU A 204 6.43 17.42 -5.41
C LEU A 204 7.35 18.63 -5.39
N ILE A 205 8.26 18.70 -6.36
CA ILE A 205 9.12 19.85 -6.60
C ILE A 205 8.68 20.49 -7.92
N VAL A 206 8.49 21.80 -7.93
CA VAL A 206 8.13 22.57 -9.13
C VAL A 206 9.15 23.69 -9.31
N ASP A 207 9.70 23.83 -10.52
CA ASP A 207 10.63 24.89 -10.86
C ASP A 207 9.91 26.02 -11.61
N GLY A 208 9.35 26.95 -10.85
CA GLY A 208 8.57 28.07 -11.36
C GLY A 208 9.36 29.39 -11.43
N ASN A 209 8.71 30.45 -11.93
CA ASN A 209 9.33 31.78 -12.02
C ASN A 209 9.75 32.37 -10.67
N ASP A 210 9.05 32.01 -9.59
CA ASP A 210 9.38 32.44 -8.21
C ASP A 210 10.46 31.55 -7.56
N GLY A 211 11.14 30.74 -8.37
CA GLY A 211 12.10 29.73 -7.95
C GLY A 211 11.45 28.39 -7.58
N ARG A 212 12.30 27.50 -7.07
CA ARG A 212 11.92 26.12 -6.74
C ARG A 212 10.98 26.06 -5.54
N GLN A 213 9.80 25.47 -5.75
CA GLN A 213 8.75 25.29 -4.74
C GLN A 213 8.62 23.81 -4.36
N TYR A 214 8.28 23.54 -3.10
CA TYR A 214 8.17 22.19 -2.56
C TYR A 214 6.78 21.97 -1.96
N PHE A 215 6.23 20.78 -2.18
CA PHE A 215 4.92 20.40 -1.66
C PHE A 215 4.98 18.99 -1.07
N ASN A 216 4.33 18.80 0.07
CA ASN A 216 4.21 17.51 0.74
C ASN A 216 2.87 16.86 0.39
N TRP A 217 2.89 15.59 -0.01
CA TRP A 217 1.68 14.80 -0.15
C TRP A 217 1.06 14.51 1.22
N SER A 218 -0.25 14.75 1.34
CA SER A 218 -1.05 14.39 2.50
C SER A 218 -1.98 13.24 2.13
N PRO A 219 -1.65 11.98 2.51
CA PRO A 219 -2.52 10.83 2.23
C PRO A 219 -3.92 11.02 2.82
N ARG A 220 -4.02 11.64 3.99
CA ARG A 220 -5.32 11.90 4.64
C ARG A 220 -6.18 12.91 3.88
N ARG A 221 -5.57 13.99 3.36
CA ARG A 221 -6.30 15.06 2.66
C ARG A 221 -6.39 14.85 1.16
N PHE A 222 -5.73 13.83 0.64
CA PHE A 222 -5.66 13.55 -0.79
C PHE A 222 -5.14 14.76 -1.58
N ARG A 223 -4.12 15.45 -1.07
CA ARG A 223 -3.59 16.66 -1.70
C ARG A 223 -2.14 16.96 -1.38
N PHE A 224 -1.54 17.78 -2.23
CA PHE A 224 -0.26 18.41 -1.97
C PHE A 224 -0.46 19.69 -1.15
N ASP A 225 0.28 19.81 -0.05
CA ASP A 225 0.33 21.01 0.78
C ASP A 225 1.70 21.67 0.65
N ARG A 226 1.71 23.00 0.42
CA ARG A 226 2.96 23.76 0.22
C ARG A 226 3.84 23.72 1.46
N VAL A 227 5.14 23.60 1.25
CA VAL A 227 6.17 23.73 2.28
C VAL A 227 6.73 25.15 2.21
N GLU A 228 6.35 26.00 3.17
CA GLU A 228 6.70 27.44 3.13
C GLU A 228 8.19 27.71 3.43
N HIS A 229 8.81 26.89 4.27
CA HIS A 229 10.19 27.06 4.75
C HIS A 229 11.00 25.77 4.62
N PRO A 230 11.27 25.28 3.39
CA PRO A 230 11.95 24.01 3.13
C PRO A 230 13.36 23.94 3.74
N GLU A 231 14.02 25.07 3.94
CA GLU A 231 15.34 25.21 4.56
C GLU A 231 15.38 24.92 6.07
N ARG A 232 14.23 24.93 6.75
CA ARG A 232 14.16 24.70 8.20
C ARG A 232 14.11 23.22 8.57
N PHE A 233 14.08 22.31 7.61
CA PHE A 233 14.00 20.87 7.84
C PHE A 233 15.39 20.26 7.96
N ILE A 234 15.54 19.32 8.91
CA ILE A 234 16.82 18.64 9.16
C ILE A 234 17.20 17.77 7.95
N ALA A 235 16.21 17.05 7.41
CA ALA A 235 16.36 16.38 6.13
C ALA A 235 16.21 17.40 5.00
N SER A 236 17.18 17.43 4.10
CA SER A 236 17.16 18.32 2.95
C SER A 236 16.05 17.91 1.99
N LEU A 237 15.20 18.86 1.62
CA LEU A 237 14.29 18.72 0.47
C LEU A 237 14.99 19.03 -0.86
N ARG A 238 16.19 19.60 -0.81
CA ARG A 238 17.00 19.90 -1.99
C ARG A 238 17.65 18.60 -2.47
N ASN A 239 17.69 18.41 -3.79
CA ASN A 239 18.31 17.29 -4.49
C ASN A 239 17.61 15.92 -4.32
N LEU A 240 16.32 15.91 -3.98
CA LEU A 240 15.52 14.66 -3.97
C LEU A 240 15.25 14.14 -5.38
N CYS A 241 15.04 15.04 -6.32
CA CYS A 241 14.91 14.79 -7.75
C CYS A 241 15.11 16.13 -8.49
N GLU A 242 15.40 16.08 -9.79
CA GLU A 242 15.49 17.28 -10.63
C GLU A 242 14.20 17.48 -11.43
N PRO A 243 13.57 18.68 -11.34
CA PRO A 243 12.39 19.00 -12.13
C PRO A 243 12.65 18.89 -13.64
N SER A 244 11.77 18.16 -14.34
CA SER A 244 11.83 17.96 -15.79
C SER A 244 10.50 18.35 -16.42
N SER A 245 10.56 18.93 -17.62
CA SER A 245 9.34 19.14 -18.44
C SER A 245 8.82 17.81 -19.02
N ALA A 246 9.67 16.78 -19.05
CA ALA A 246 9.38 15.45 -19.56
C ALA A 246 9.06 14.42 -18.47
N PHE A 247 8.93 14.82 -17.20
CA PHE A 247 8.74 13.91 -16.06
C PHE A 247 7.65 12.85 -16.30
N TRP A 248 6.47 13.24 -16.81
CA TRP A 248 5.37 12.28 -17.05
C TRP A 248 5.63 11.30 -18.20
N SER A 249 6.50 11.64 -19.15
CA SER A 249 6.90 10.73 -20.23
C SER A 249 8.09 9.85 -19.86
N GLU A 250 8.75 10.15 -18.74
CA GLU A 250 9.90 9.42 -18.21
C GLU A 250 9.49 8.35 -17.16
N LEU A 251 8.21 8.32 -16.76
CA LEU A 251 7.57 7.37 -15.82
C LEU A 251 6.93 6.15 -16.47
#